data_AF-A0A351FNH7-F1
#
_entry.id   AF-A0A351FNH7-F1
#
_cell.length_a   1.000
_cell.length_b   1.000
_cell.length_c   1.000
_cell.angle_alpha   90.00
_cell.angle_beta   90.00
_cell.angle_gamma   90.00
#
_symmetry.space_group_name_H-M   'P 1'
#
loop_
_entity.id
_entity.type
_entity.pdbx_description
1 polymer ?
#
loop_
_entity_poly.entity_id
_entity_poly.type
_entity_poly.pdbx_seq_one_letter_code
_entity_poly.pdbx_strand_id
1 'polypeptide(L)'
;RAEAKIVPFRGEYYELKPSAEHLCRNLIYPVPDPAFPFLGVHFTRMIDGGVECGPNAVLAFAREGYRKWDINLRDLAESLCYPGFRRLAWKYWRKGLDEMHRSFRKAAFVHALQRLMPELESSQLVPARAGVRAQALTPDGALVDDFLIQAHDRIIHVNNAPSPAATSSLNIGKIVAEKLNS
;
A
#
# COMPACT_ATOMS: atom_id res chain seq x y z
N ARG A 1 -9.63 9.11 -23.16
CA ARG A 1 -8.36 8.39 -22.85
C ARG A 1 -8.33 8.21 -21.34
N ALA A 2 -7.97 7.04 -20.80
CA ALA A 2 -7.99 6.84 -19.35
C ALA A 2 -7.04 7.85 -18.67
N GLU A 3 -7.55 8.58 -17.68
CA GLU A 3 -6.82 9.63 -16.94
C GLU A 3 -5.68 9.05 -16.12
N ALA A 4 -5.82 7.79 -15.67
CA ALA A 4 -4.82 7.04 -14.94
C ALA A 4 -4.88 5.55 -15.30
N LYS A 5 -3.82 4.82 -14.94
CA LYS A 5 -3.77 3.35 -15.00
C LYS A 5 -3.50 2.80 -13.59
N ILE A 6 -4.10 1.66 -13.28
CA ILE A 6 -3.84 0.94 -12.04
C ILE A 6 -2.51 0.19 -12.13
N VAL A 7 -1.64 0.44 -11.14
CA VAL A 7 -0.42 -0.33 -10.90
C VAL A 7 -0.53 -1.00 -9.53
N PRO A 8 -0.34 -2.32 -9.42
CA PRO A 8 -0.53 -3.02 -8.16
C PRO A 8 0.71 -2.88 -7.26
N PHE A 9 0.51 -2.41 -6.04
CA PHE A 9 1.54 -2.36 -4.99
C PHE A 9 1.17 -3.30 -3.85
N ARG A 10 2.02 -4.28 -3.55
CA ARG A 10 1.85 -5.16 -2.41
C ARG A 10 2.41 -4.51 -1.15
N GLY A 11 1.63 -4.58 -0.08
CA GLY A 11 2.04 -4.28 1.28
C GLY A 11 2.11 -5.56 2.10
N GLU A 12 3.28 -5.86 2.63
CA GLU A 12 3.57 -7.04 3.43
C GLU A 12 3.60 -6.67 4.91
N TYR A 13 3.04 -7.56 5.73
CA TYR A 13 2.86 -7.35 7.16
C TYR A 13 3.51 -8.47 7.96
N TYR A 14 3.86 -8.14 9.20
CA TYR A 14 4.07 -9.09 10.27
C TYR A 14 3.04 -8.82 11.38
N GLU A 15 2.86 -9.76 12.28
CA GLU A 15 2.15 -9.57 13.53
C GLU A 15 3.11 -9.73 14.70
N LEU A 16 2.89 -8.97 15.78
CA LEU A 16 3.56 -9.25 17.05
C LEU A 16 3.02 -10.55 17.63
N LYS A 17 3.92 -11.36 18.18
CA LYS A 17 3.55 -12.49 19.03
C LYS A 17 2.85 -11.96 20.30
N PRO A 18 1.92 -12.74 20.89
CA PRO A 18 1.23 -12.34 22.13
C PRO A 18 2.16 -11.90 23.26
N SER A 19 3.33 -12.51 23.38
CA SER A 19 4.34 -12.15 24.38
C SER A 19 4.89 -10.72 24.25
N ALA A 20 4.78 -10.10 23.07
CA ALA A 20 5.34 -8.79 22.75
C ALA A 20 4.27 -7.71 22.48
N GLU A 21 2.99 -8.05 22.45
CA GLU A 21 1.90 -7.08 22.17
C GLU A 21 1.89 -5.91 23.18
N HIS A 22 2.34 -6.15 24.41
CA HIS A 22 2.42 -5.13 25.46
C HIS A 22 3.35 -3.94 25.12
N LEU A 23 4.27 -4.11 24.16
CA LEU A 23 5.16 -3.05 23.67
C LEU A 23 4.41 -1.97 22.89
N CYS A 24 3.26 -2.32 22.29
CA CYS A 24 2.45 -1.41 21.47
C CYS A 24 1.11 -1.13 22.15
N ARG A 25 1.02 0.00 22.86
CA ARG A 25 -0.22 0.40 23.57
C ARG A 25 -1.21 1.18 22.70
N ASN A 26 -0.70 1.85 21.66
CA ASN A 26 -1.45 2.69 20.74
C ASN A 26 -0.94 2.50 19.31
N LEU A 27 -1.64 3.08 18.34
CA LEU A 27 -1.18 3.23 16.96
C LEU A 27 0.17 3.99 16.94
N ILE A 28 1.21 3.43 16.30
CA ILE A 28 2.53 4.06 16.18
C ILE A 28 2.88 4.24 14.70
N TYR A 29 2.92 5.48 14.24
CA TYR A 29 3.20 5.84 12.85
C TYR A 29 4.47 6.69 12.75
N PRO A 30 5.28 6.50 11.69
CA PRO A 30 6.35 7.42 11.38
C PRO A 30 5.80 8.77 10.91
N VAL A 31 6.62 9.82 11.02
CA VAL A 31 6.32 11.08 10.35
C VAL A 31 6.37 10.86 8.83
N PRO A 32 5.34 11.27 8.05
CA PRO A 32 5.35 11.14 6.60
C PRO A 32 6.57 11.84 5.96
N ASP A 33 7.21 11.17 5.01
CA ASP A 33 8.32 11.72 4.21
C ASP A 33 7.75 12.37 2.93
N PRO A 34 7.78 13.71 2.75
CA PRO A 34 7.25 14.36 1.55
C PRO A 34 7.96 13.93 0.26
N ALA A 35 9.19 13.39 0.37
CA ALA A 35 9.97 12.89 -0.74
C ALA A 35 9.66 11.43 -1.08
N PHE A 36 8.70 10.79 -0.41
CA PHE A 36 8.33 9.40 -0.69
C PHE A 36 6.81 9.19 -0.56
N PRO A 37 6.14 8.66 -1.60
CA PRO A 37 4.67 8.61 -1.61
C PRO A 37 4.05 7.57 -0.67
N PHE A 38 4.87 6.75 0.01
CA PHE A 38 4.40 5.74 0.95
C PHE A 38 4.86 6.07 2.37
N LEU A 39 3.97 5.83 3.34
CA LEU A 39 4.19 6.18 4.74
C LEU A 39 5.34 5.39 5.41
N GLY A 40 5.56 4.15 4.97
CA GLY A 40 6.45 3.20 5.62
C GLY A 40 5.75 2.35 6.68
N VAL A 41 6.53 1.48 7.32
CA VAL A 41 6.04 0.53 8.31
C VAL A 41 5.56 1.25 9.57
N HIS A 42 4.47 0.75 10.15
CA HIS A 42 3.85 1.28 11.37
C HIS A 42 3.27 0.13 12.20
N PHE A 43 2.78 0.44 13.40
CA PHE A 43 2.11 -0.52 14.28
C PHE A 43 0.64 -0.17 14.43
N THR A 44 -0.21 -1.15 14.16
CA THR A 44 -1.67 -1.02 14.23
C THR A 44 -2.22 -2.06 15.18
N ARG A 45 -2.91 -1.61 16.23
CA ARG A 45 -3.69 -2.49 17.11
C ARG A 45 -4.99 -2.86 16.42
N MET A 46 -5.28 -4.15 16.36
CA MET A 46 -6.49 -4.66 15.70
C MET A 46 -7.65 -4.70 16.70
N ILE A 47 -8.88 -4.63 16.18
CA ILE A 47 -10.10 -4.64 17.01
C ILE A 47 -10.29 -5.94 17.79
N ASP A 48 -9.87 -7.06 17.20
CA ASP A 48 -10.00 -8.40 17.78
C ASP A 48 -8.77 -8.81 18.62
N GLY A 49 -7.90 -7.86 18.95
CA GLY A 49 -6.60 -8.11 19.59
C GLY A 49 -5.48 -8.36 18.57
N GLY A 50 -4.23 -8.41 19.06
CA GLY A 50 -3.06 -8.47 18.18
C GLY A 50 -2.60 -7.10 17.66
N VAL A 51 -1.41 -7.11 17.09
CA VAL A 51 -0.75 -5.91 16.55
C VAL A 51 -0.16 -6.24 15.17
N GLU A 52 -0.72 -5.65 14.12
CA GLU A 52 -0.15 -5.70 12.77
C GLU A 52 1.00 -4.69 12.65
N CYS A 53 2.11 -5.12 12.06
CA CYS A 53 3.33 -4.37 11.83
C CYS A 53 3.60 -4.28 10.34
N GLY A 54 3.51 -3.08 9.77
CA GLY A 54 3.63 -2.86 8.33
C GLY A 54 2.67 -1.77 7.85
N PRO A 55 2.35 -1.72 6.55
CA PRO A 55 3.01 -2.46 5.49
C PRO A 55 4.29 -1.76 5.00
N ASN A 56 5.16 -2.53 4.33
CA ASN A 56 6.08 -1.98 3.33
C ASN A 56 5.32 -1.64 2.03
N ALA A 57 6.00 -1.11 1.01
CA ALA A 57 5.36 -0.83 -0.29
C ALA A 57 6.25 -1.30 -1.44
N VAL A 58 5.88 -2.43 -2.06
CA VAL A 58 6.62 -3.03 -3.17
C VAL A 58 5.75 -3.25 -4.39
N LEU A 59 6.34 -3.24 -5.59
CA LEU A 59 5.62 -3.61 -6.81
C LEU A 59 5.11 -5.05 -6.70
N ALA A 60 3.81 -5.27 -6.92
CA ALA A 60 3.28 -6.61 -7.07
C ALA A 60 3.45 -7.09 -8.51
N PHE A 61 3.77 -8.38 -8.70
CA PHE A 61 3.99 -8.95 -10.03
C PHE A 61 2.71 -9.49 -10.68
N ALA A 62 1.56 -9.29 -10.03
CA ALA A 62 0.22 -9.58 -10.53
C ALA A 62 -0.78 -8.64 -9.83
N ARG A 63 -1.93 -8.38 -10.46
CA ARG A 63 -3.01 -7.57 -9.85
C ARG A 63 -3.55 -8.18 -8.56
N GLU A 64 -3.54 -9.51 -8.47
CA GLU A 64 -3.93 -10.30 -7.30
C GLU A 64 -2.71 -11.02 -6.69
N GLY A 65 -1.52 -10.42 -6.80
CA GLY A 65 -0.26 -11.03 -6.37
C GLY A 65 0.00 -10.91 -4.88
N TYR A 66 -0.80 -11.58 -4.04
CA TYR A 66 -0.71 -11.52 -2.57
C TYR A 66 0.54 -12.21 -2.00
N ARG A 67 1.18 -13.12 -2.73
CA ARG A 67 2.46 -13.74 -2.35
C ARG A 67 3.60 -13.20 -3.20
N LYS A 68 4.83 -13.30 -2.66
CA LYS A 68 6.05 -12.81 -3.31
C LYS A 68 6.29 -13.37 -4.70
N TRP A 69 5.87 -14.63 -4.90
CA TRP A 69 6.10 -15.39 -6.12
C TRP A 69 4.86 -15.48 -7.03
N ASP A 70 3.78 -14.77 -6.68
CA ASP A 70 2.61 -14.69 -7.55
C ASP A 70 2.95 -13.76 -8.72
N ILE A 71 3.22 -14.35 -9.88
CA ILE A 71 3.68 -13.65 -11.07
C ILE A 71 2.66 -13.86 -12.19
N ASN A 72 2.19 -12.74 -12.73
CA ASN A 72 1.44 -12.72 -13.98
C ASN A 72 2.23 -11.88 -14.98
N LEU A 73 2.80 -12.55 -16.00
CA LEU A 73 3.66 -11.89 -16.99
C LEU A 73 2.94 -10.78 -17.77
N ARG A 74 1.64 -10.91 -18.00
CA ARG A 74 0.83 -9.89 -18.68
C ARG A 74 0.68 -8.64 -17.80
N ASP A 75 0.29 -8.82 -16.53
CA ASP A 75 0.14 -7.70 -15.59
C ASP A 75 1.47 -6.98 -15.33
N LEU A 76 2.55 -7.76 -15.20
CA LEU A 76 3.89 -7.24 -15.01
C LEU A 76 4.36 -6.45 -16.23
N ALA A 77 4.22 -7.02 -17.44
CA ALA A 77 4.56 -6.31 -18.67
C ALA A 77 3.74 -5.02 -18.83
N GLU A 78 2.44 -5.06 -18.53
CA GLU A 78 1.59 -3.88 -18.57
C GLU A 78 2.06 -2.77 -17.62
N SER A 79 2.45 -3.14 -16.39
CA SER A 79 2.96 -2.20 -15.40
C SER A 79 4.32 -1.63 -15.81
N LEU A 80 5.26 -2.49 -16.25
CA LEU A 80 6.62 -2.08 -16.64
C LEU A 80 6.66 -1.24 -17.92
N CYS A 81 5.79 -1.52 -18.89
CA CYS A 81 5.71 -0.76 -20.13
C CYS A 81 4.96 0.56 -19.97
N TYR A 82 4.22 0.76 -18.87
CA TYR A 82 3.47 1.99 -18.64
C TYR A 82 4.39 3.19 -18.40
N PRO A 83 4.31 4.28 -19.19
CA PRO A 83 5.19 5.43 -19.05
C PRO A 83 5.14 6.08 -17.66
N GLY A 84 3.95 6.16 -17.05
CA GLY A 84 3.78 6.70 -15.71
C GLY A 84 4.57 5.90 -14.66
N PHE A 85 4.51 4.56 -14.73
CA PHE A 85 5.27 3.70 -13.82
C PHE A 85 6.76 3.86 -14.01
N ARG A 86 7.26 3.92 -15.25
CA ARG A 86 8.68 4.12 -15.53
C ARG A 86 9.20 5.43 -14.96
N ARG A 87 8.41 6.51 -15.05
CA ARG A 87 8.74 7.82 -14.47
C ARG A 87 8.75 7.76 -12.94
N LEU A 88 7.73 7.14 -12.34
CA LEU A 88 7.65 6.93 -10.89
C LEU A 88 8.86 6.12 -10.38
N ALA A 89 9.15 4.99 -11.03
CA ALA A 89 10.26 4.11 -10.69
C ALA A 89 11.60 4.83 -10.82
N TRP A 90 11.80 5.63 -11.87
CA TRP A 90 13.00 6.45 -12.03
C TRP A 90 13.12 7.53 -10.95
N LYS A 91 12.03 8.17 -10.56
CA LYS A 91 12.04 9.20 -9.50
C LYS A 91 12.37 8.62 -8.13
N TYR A 92 11.87 7.41 -7.83
CA TYR A 92 11.95 6.81 -6.50
C TYR A 92 12.81 5.54 -6.43
N TRP A 93 13.71 5.30 -7.40
CA TRP A 93 14.44 4.03 -7.55
C TRP A 93 15.20 3.60 -6.29
N ARG A 94 15.85 4.54 -5.58
CA ARG A 94 16.60 4.26 -4.35
C ARG A 94 15.70 3.70 -3.25
N LYS A 95 14.60 4.41 -2.96
CA LYS A 95 13.61 3.99 -1.97
C LYS A 95 12.91 2.70 -2.40
N GLY A 96 12.62 2.55 -3.70
CA GLY A 96 12.06 1.32 -4.25
C GLY A 96 12.97 0.10 -4.01
N LEU A 97 14.28 0.24 -4.22
CA LEU A 97 15.25 -0.82 -3.89
C LEU A 97 15.28 -1.14 -2.39
N ASP A 98 15.22 -0.12 -1.52
CA ASP A 98 15.14 -0.33 -0.07
C ASP A 98 13.88 -1.11 0.33
N GLU A 99 12.73 -0.79 -0.26
CA GLU A 99 11.47 -1.49 -0.03
C GLU A 99 11.53 -2.95 -0.53
N MET A 100 12.10 -3.18 -1.73
CA MET A 100 12.34 -4.53 -2.24
C MET A 100 13.28 -5.32 -1.31
N HIS A 101 14.33 -4.67 -0.79
CA HIS A 101 15.24 -5.28 0.18
C HIS A 101 14.51 -5.69 1.47
N ARG A 102 13.65 -4.82 2.01
CA ARG A 102 12.80 -5.11 3.18
C ARG A 102 11.82 -6.24 2.92
N SER A 103 11.30 -6.33 1.69
CA SER A 103 10.44 -7.44 1.29
C SER A 103 11.19 -8.78 1.33
N PHE A 104 12.40 -8.87 0.77
CA PHE A 104 13.14 -10.13 0.76
C PHE A 104 13.85 -10.47 2.08
N ARG A 105 14.20 -9.48 2.91
CA ARG A 105 14.94 -9.70 4.16
C ARG A 105 14.14 -9.26 5.38
N LYS A 106 13.67 -10.24 6.17
CA LYS A 106 13.03 -10.02 7.47
C LYS A 106 13.84 -9.08 8.37
N ALA A 107 15.16 -9.25 8.45
CA ALA A 107 16.03 -8.39 9.26
C ALA A 107 15.94 -6.90 8.88
N ALA A 108 15.82 -6.57 7.59
CA ALA A 108 15.68 -5.19 7.14
C ALA A 108 14.30 -4.60 7.50
N PHE A 109 13.25 -5.42 7.46
CA PHE A 109 11.91 -5.03 7.93
C PHE A 109 11.90 -4.77 9.43
N VAL A 110 12.50 -5.68 10.22
CA VAL A 110 12.67 -5.53 11.68
C VAL A 110 13.41 -4.23 12.00
N HIS A 111 14.53 -3.97 11.32
CA HIS A 111 15.31 -2.75 11.53
C HIS A 111 14.52 -1.48 11.19
N ALA A 112 13.61 -1.53 10.21
CA ALA A 112 12.73 -0.40 9.92
C ALA A 112 11.71 -0.17 11.06
N LEU A 113 11.12 -1.24 11.61
CA LEU A 113 10.22 -1.18 12.77
C LEU A 113 10.94 -0.70 14.05
N GLN A 114 12.19 -1.11 14.26
CA GLN A 114 13.00 -0.72 15.42
C GLN A 114 13.28 0.78 15.50
N ARG A 115 13.15 1.52 14.40
CA ARG A 115 13.19 3.00 14.42
C ARG A 115 12.03 3.62 15.19
N LEU A 116 10.92 2.91 15.29
CA LEU A 116 9.72 3.31 16.03
C LEU A 116 9.62 2.61 17.39
N MET A 117 10.11 1.37 17.49
CA MET A 117 10.07 0.56 18.71
C MET A 117 11.40 -0.19 18.92
N PRO A 118 12.41 0.46 19.54
CA PRO A 118 13.77 -0.08 19.64
C PRO A 118 13.90 -1.42 20.36
N GLU A 119 13.01 -1.71 21.31
CA GLU A 119 12.99 -2.95 22.12
C GLU A 119 12.49 -4.18 21.34
N LEU A 120 12.00 -3.99 20.11
CA LEU A 120 11.47 -5.07 19.28
C LEU A 120 12.58 -6.05 18.85
N GLU A 121 12.33 -7.34 19.07
CA GLU A 121 13.18 -8.41 18.57
C GLU A 121 12.59 -9.10 17.34
N SER A 122 13.46 -9.58 16.44
CA SER A 122 13.05 -10.35 15.25
C SER A 122 12.25 -11.62 15.61
N SER A 123 12.55 -12.23 16.77
CA SER A 123 11.90 -13.43 17.31
C SER A 123 10.42 -13.20 17.67
N GLN A 124 10.05 -11.93 17.92
CA GLN A 124 8.71 -11.52 18.34
C GLN A 124 7.76 -11.25 17.18
N LEU A 125 8.22 -11.34 15.92
CA LEU A 125 7.40 -11.11 14.73
C LEU A 125 7.11 -12.41 13.97
N VAL A 126 5.84 -12.62 13.64
CA VAL A 126 5.36 -13.70 12.76
C VAL A 126 4.83 -13.12 11.46
N PRO A 127 5.04 -13.77 10.29
CA PRO A 127 4.50 -13.26 9.03
C PRO A 127 2.97 -13.18 9.06
N ALA A 128 2.42 -12.10 8.52
CA ALA A 128 0.98 -11.90 8.40
C ALA A 128 0.57 -11.84 6.92
N ARG A 129 -0.75 -11.75 6.67
CA ARG A 129 -1.28 -11.60 5.32
C ARG A 129 -0.78 -10.32 4.66
N ALA A 130 -0.55 -10.37 3.35
CA ALA A 130 -0.27 -9.17 2.56
C ALA A 130 -1.56 -8.59 1.97
N GLY A 131 -1.55 -7.30 1.69
CA GLY A 131 -2.57 -6.63 0.89
C GLY A 131 -2.00 -6.17 -0.45
N VAL A 132 -2.84 -6.08 -1.49
CA VAL A 132 -2.47 -5.45 -2.77
C VAL A 132 -3.31 -4.20 -2.95
N ARG A 133 -2.65 -3.06 -3.15
CA ARG A 133 -3.26 -1.77 -3.42
C ARG A 133 -3.33 -1.56 -4.92
N ALA A 134 -4.53 -1.30 -5.43
CA ALA A 134 -4.76 -0.83 -6.78
C ALA A 134 -4.45 0.67 -6.86
N GLN A 135 -3.19 1.02 -7.10
CA GLN A 135 -2.76 2.43 -7.11
C GLN A 135 -2.99 3.04 -8.49
N ALA A 136 -3.86 4.05 -8.58
CA ALA A 136 -4.00 4.82 -9.81
C ALA A 136 -2.79 5.75 -10.02
N LEU A 137 -2.21 5.66 -11.22
CA LEU A 137 -1.02 6.38 -11.62
C LEU A 137 -1.27 7.08 -12.96
N THR A 138 -1.02 8.38 -13.00
CA THR A 138 -1.18 9.19 -14.21
C THR A 138 -0.04 8.92 -15.21
N PRO A 139 -0.19 9.26 -16.50
CA PRO A 139 0.85 9.04 -17.52
C PRO A 139 2.17 9.77 -17.25
N ASP A 140 2.14 10.85 -16.46
CA ASP A 140 3.32 11.60 -16.03
C ASP A 140 4.02 11.03 -14.79
N GLY A 141 3.43 10.02 -14.15
CA GLY A 141 4.04 9.31 -13.02
C GLY A 141 3.65 9.85 -11.64
N ALA A 142 2.58 10.65 -11.56
CA ALA A 142 2.00 11.08 -10.30
C ALA A 142 0.98 10.04 -9.80
N LEU A 143 1.03 9.73 -8.49
CA LEU A 143 -0.06 8.98 -7.87
C LEU A 143 -1.29 9.87 -7.85
N VAL A 144 -2.46 9.30 -8.16
CA VAL A 144 -3.72 10.01 -7.99
C VAL A 144 -4.05 9.99 -6.50
N ASP A 145 -3.97 11.16 -5.86
CA ASP A 145 -4.19 11.31 -4.42
C ASP A 145 -5.68 11.49 -4.05
N ASP A 146 -6.52 11.91 -5.02
CA ASP A 146 -7.96 12.13 -4.83
C ASP A 146 -8.80 10.96 -5.39
N PHE A 147 -10.11 10.97 -5.12
CA PHE A 147 -11.06 10.01 -5.68
C PHE A 147 -11.20 10.20 -7.19
N LEU A 148 -10.89 9.14 -7.95
CA LEU A 148 -11.14 9.13 -9.39
C LEU A 148 -12.48 8.44 -9.65
N ILE A 149 -13.56 9.22 -9.72
CA ILE A 149 -14.91 8.72 -9.98
C ILE A 149 -15.37 9.26 -11.34
N GLN A 150 -15.52 8.36 -12.31
CA GLN A 150 -15.94 8.70 -13.67
C GLN A 150 -17.36 8.17 -13.93
N ALA A 151 -18.22 9.00 -14.52
CA ALA A 151 -19.57 8.61 -14.91
C ALA A 151 -19.68 8.60 -16.44
N HIS A 152 -20.27 7.54 -16.99
CA HIS A 152 -20.57 7.43 -18.42
C HIS A 152 -21.90 6.68 -18.61
N ASP A 153 -22.86 7.34 -19.26
CA ASP A 153 -24.23 6.85 -19.46
C ASP A 153 -24.89 6.36 -18.16
N ARG A 154 -24.98 5.03 -17.98
CA ARG A 154 -25.62 4.35 -16.84
C ARG A 154 -24.61 3.66 -15.92
N ILE A 155 -23.32 4.01 -16.03
CA ILE A 155 -22.23 3.37 -15.30
C ILE A 155 -21.41 4.42 -14.55
N ILE A 156 -21.15 4.15 -13.28
CA ILE A 156 -20.22 4.93 -12.45
C ILE A 156 -19.04 4.04 -12.10
N HIS A 157 -17.85 4.50 -12.46
CA HIS A 157 -16.58 3.84 -12.22
C HIS A 157 -15.85 4.53 -11.06
N VAL A 158 -15.68 3.82 -9.94
CA VAL A 158 -14.80 4.25 -8.85
C VAL A 158 -13.41 3.67 -9.12
N ASN A 159 -12.59 4.41 -9.86
CA ASN A 159 -11.31 3.94 -10.36
C ASN A 159 -10.17 4.11 -9.34
N ASN A 160 -10.27 5.09 -8.44
CA ASN A 160 -9.27 5.30 -7.40
C ASN A 160 -9.97 5.74 -6.11
N ALA A 161 -9.71 5.00 -5.04
CA ALA A 161 -10.10 5.37 -3.68
C ALA A 161 -8.89 5.09 -2.77
N PRO A 162 -7.89 6.00 -2.74
CA PRO A 162 -6.67 5.79 -1.98
C PRO A 162 -6.96 5.94 -0.48
N SER A 163 -6.00 5.56 0.35
CA SER A 163 -6.09 5.82 1.80
C SER A 163 -6.33 7.32 2.04
N PRO A 164 -7.28 7.71 2.91
CA PRO A 164 -8.02 6.91 3.89
C PRO A 164 -9.44 6.47 3.45
N ALA A 165 -9.57 5.76 2.32
CA ALA A 165 -10.88 5.33 1.77
C ALA A 165 -11.79 4.58 2.75
N ALA A 166 -11.25 3.77 3.67
CA ALA A 166 -12.07 3.10 4.68
C ALA A 166 -12.80 4.10 5.58
N THR A 167 -12.07 5.10 6.09
CA THR A 167 -12.63 6.20 6.91
C THR A 167 -13.61 7.05 6.11
N SER A 168 -13.31 7.33 4.84
CA SER A 168 -14.13 8.18 3.97
C SER A 168 -15.24 7.42 3.23
N SER A 169 -15.43 6.13 3.50
CA SER A 169 -16.30 5.22 2.71
C SER A 169 -17.75 5.70 2.60
N LEU A 170 -18.34 6.21 3.69
CA LEU A 170 -19.69 6.75 3.68
C LEU A 170 -19.82 8.01 2.80
N ASN A 171 -18.80 8.87 2.80
CA ASN A 171 -18.79 10.06 1.96
C ASN A 171 -18.61 9.71 0.47
N ILE A 172 -17.73 8.74 0.17
CA ILE A 172 -17.60 8.18 -1.18
C ILE A 172 -18.96 7.62 -1.65
N GLY A 173 -19.63 6.86 -0.80
CA GLY A 173 -20.96 6.32 -1.08
C GLY A 173 -21.99 7.40 -1.39
N LYS A 174 -21.99 8.50 -0.63
CA LYS A 174 -22.85 9.67 -0.88
C LYS A 174 -22.57 10.29 -2.26
N ILE A 175 -21.30 10.53 -2.59
CA ILE A 175 -20.90 11.10 -3.89
C ILE A 175 -21.35 10.20 -5.05
N VAL A 176 -21.23 8.87 -4.90
CA VAL A 176 -21.70 7.91 -5.90
C VAL A 176 -23.22 7.96 -6.03
N ALA A 177 -23.96 8.02 -4.92
CA ALA A 177 -25.41 8.10 -4.93
C ALA A 177 -25.93 9.40 -5.59
N GLU A 178 -25.27 10.53 -5.33
CA GLU A 178 -25.60 11.82 -5.96
C GLU A 178 -25.42 11.77 -7.48
N LYS A 179 -24.32 11.16 -7.95
CA LYS A 179 -24.06 10.98 -9.40
C LYS A 179 -25.02 10.00 -10.10
N LEU A 180 -25.69 9.11 -9.37
CA LEU A 180 -26.73 8.24 -9.96
C LEU A 180 -28.02 9.00 -10.25
N ASN A 181 -28.29 10.07 -9.51
CA ASN A 181 -29.53 10.84 -9.58
C ASN A 181 -29.43 12.08 -10.48
N SER A 182 -28.24 12.39 -11.00
CA SER A 182 -27.95 13.50 -11.91
C SER A 182 -27.97 13.07 -13.38
#